data_AF-A0A946QHJ6-F1
#
_entry.id   AF-A0A946QHJ6-F1
#
_cell.length_a   1.000
_cell.length_b   1.000
_cell.length_c   1.000
_cell.angle_alpha   90.00
_cell.angle_beta   90.00
_cell.angle_gamma   90.00
#
_symmetry.space_group_name_H-M   'P 1'
#
loop_
_entity.id
_entity.type
_entity.pdbx_description
1 polymer ?
#
loop_
_entity_poly.entity_id
_entity_poly.type
_entity_poly.pdbx_seq_one_letter_code
_entity_poly.pdbx_strand_id
1 'polypeptide(L)'
;MSMEIQSYTPSHSIKIVTATSLFDGHDAAINIMRRILQDTGAEVIHIGHNRSAKEVVDAAIEEDAQGIAVSSYQGGHIEYFKYMVDLLKEKGGSHIKIFGGGGGVIIPMEMDELHAYGVTRIYSPEDGSNMGLQGMINDMMQSMDAPCVDYEKLDYEQLTIDNKYVTANFISAVQEAKANEMDQFNTIISNIKPLADKKDVPVIGLTGTGGAGKSSLTDELIIRILRDLKDINIAIISCDPSRRKTGGALLGDRIRMNSIETGRVYMRSLATRRSQTELPEALPDAISVVKAAGYDMVIVETAGIGQGDSRVVDLVDMSIYVMTAEYGAPSQLEKIDMLDYADIVVVNKYEKKGSEDAIRDVRKQVQRNRKAWDVDPKSLPVYGTIASKFNDDGITAFYHGLLDLISEKKNIEFKSSIVRTGIKESSSKTIIIPGERTRYLAEIADCVRQYHTTTQDQSTAIRHQWHLTEALKTLEDKGWEDKEREGKGLSQLPEALEKFKEAIADAGSCVEDETHQTIKEFNTCKNRFGKDELVYTVRDKEFKLPLFSKSLSHSKIPKISLPQFIDPGEQYTWMRKENFAGNFPYTAGVFPLKRADEDPTRMFAGEGGPKDT
;
A
#
# COMPACT_ATOMS: atom_id res chain seq x y z
N MET A 1 -8.74 -31.04 16.65
CA MET A 1 -9.25 -29.87 17.40
C MET A 1 -8.03 -29.03 17.72
N SER A 2 -7.80 -27.94 16.99
CA SER A 2 -6.75 -26.98 17.38
C SER A 2 -7.20 -26.36 18.70
N MET A 3 -6.44 -26.56 19.78
CA MET A 3 -6.62 -25.77 21.00
C MET A 3 -6.55 -24.29 20.59
N GLU A 4 -7.60 -23.52 20.84
CA GLU A 4 -7.54 -22.07 20.68
C GLU A 4 -6.54 -21.53 21.70
N ILE A 5 -5.39 -21.07 21.22
CA ILE A 5 -4.37 -20.45 22.07
C ILE A 5 -4.91 -19.10 22.51
N GLN A 6 -5.17 -18.96 23.82
CA GLN A 6 -5.64 -17.70 24.38
C GLN A 6 -4.56 -16.62 24.29
N SER A 7 -4.95 -15.39 23.92
CA SER A 7 -4.03 -14.25 23.85
C SER A 7 -3.54 -13.84 25.23
N TYR A 8 -2.24 -13.57 25.36
CA TYR A 8 -1.64 -12.97 26.56
C TYR A 8 -2.24 -11.59 26.83
N THR A 9 -2.45 -11.24 28.10
CA THR A 9 -2.91 -9.91 28.49
C THR A 9 -1.78 -9.20 29.24
N PRO A 10 -1.15 -8.17 28.66
CA PRO A 10 -0.03 -7.50 29.30
C PRO A 10 -0.49 -6.67 30.51
N SER A 11 0.35 -6.62 31.53
CA SER A 11 0.17 -5.79 32.72
C SER A 11 0.63 -4.35 32.48
N HIS A 12 1.63 -4.15 31.63
CA HIS A 12 2.14 -2.83 31.23
C HIS A 12 1.75 -2.48 29.79
N SER A 13 1.86 -1.20 29.44
CA SER A 13 1.68 -0.75 28.06
C SER A 13 2.93 -1.09 27.25
N ILE A 14 2.87 -2.19 26.50
CA ILE A 14 3.97 -2.69 25.69
C ILE A 14 4.05 -1.94 24.36
N LYS A 15 5.22 -1.34 24.08
CA LYS A 15 5.60 -0.78 22.79
C LYS A 15 6.63 -1.68 22.11
N ILE A 16 6.44 -1.88 20.81
CA ILE A 16 7.37 -2.67 19.99
C ILE A 16 7.63 -2.01 18.64
N VAL A 17 8.90 -1.93 18.25
CA VAL A 17 9.29 -1.52 16.90
C VAL A 17 9.34 -2.73 15.99
N THR A 18 8.72 -2.64 14.81
CA THR A 18 8.69 -3.75 13.83
C THR A 18 9.21 -3.30 12.47
N ALA A 19 10.12 -4.09 11.89
CA ALA A 19 10.78 -3.78 10.62
C ALA A 19 11.20 -5.04 9.84
N THR A 20 11.59 -4.88 8.57
CA THR A 20 12.43 -5.86 7.87
C THR A 20 13.89 -5.38 7.84
N SER A 21 14.82 -6.31 7.72
CA SER A 21 16.25 -6.01 7.65
C SER A 21 16.65 -5.19 6.40
N LEU A 22 17.89 -4.70 6.38
CA LEU A 22 18.41 -3.87 5.29
C LEU A 22 18.41 -4.64 3.96
N PHE A 23 17.97 -3.98 2.89
CA PHE A 23 17.78 -4.56 1.55
C PHE A 23 16.81 -5.74 1.47
N ASP A 24 15.98 -5.93 2.50
CA ASP A 24 14.97 -6.98 2.52
C ASP A 24 13.57 -6.43 2.24
N GLY A 25 12.97 -6.86 1.13
CA GLY A 25 11.59 -6.52 0.75
C GLY A 25 10.52 -7.47 1.30
N HIS A 26 10.89 -8.54 2.02
CA HIS A 26 9.94 -9.56 2.49
C HIS A 26 9.17 -9.12 3.74
N ASP A 27 8.18 -8.24 3.56
CA ASP A 27 7.39 -7.69 4.65
C ASP A 27 6.15 -8.52 5.04
N ALA A 28 5.82 -9.56 4.26
CA ALA A 28 4.62 -10.36 4.46
C ALA A 28 4.57 -10.99 5.87
N ALA A 29 5.69 -11.55 6.33
CA ALA A 29 5.77 -12.20 7.64
C ALA A 29 5.62 -11.20 8.79
N ILE A 30 6.41 -10.11 8.78
CA ILE A 30 6.35 -9.09 9.84
C ILE A 30 4.99 -8.38 9.88
N ASN A 31 4.33 -8.21 8.72
CA ASN A 31 2.97 -7.67 8.64
C ASN A 31 1.93 -8.55 9.32
N ILE A 32 2.08 -9.88 9.28
CA ILE A 32 1.22 -10.81 10.03
C ILE A 32 1.52 -10.71 11.52
N MET A 33 2.80 -10.79 11.91
CA MET A 33 3.20 -10.76 13.32
C MET A 33 2.75 -9.47 14.02
N ARG A 34 2.93 -8.31 13.37
CA ARG A 34 2.54 -7.02 13.95
C ARG A 34 1.03 -6.85 14.13
N ARG A 35 0.21 -7.49 13.28
CA ARG A 35 -1.26 -7.50 13.44
C ARG A 35 -1.64 -8.26 14.70
N ILE A 36 -1.02 -9.42 14.92
CA ILE A 36 -1.27 -10.25 16.11
C ILE A 36 -0.76 -9.54 17.37
N LEU A 37 0.39 -8.86 17.32
CA LEU A 37 0.89 -8.01 18.42
C LEU A 37 -0.12 -6.91 18.78
N GLN A 38 -0.65 -6.19 17.78
CA GLN A 38 -1.67 -5.17 17.99
C GLN A 38 -2.97 -5.76 18.55
N ASP A 39 -3.38 -6.92 18.07
CA ASP A 39 -4.56 -7.63 18.57
C ASP A 39 -4.38 -8.12 20.03
N THR A 40 -3.13 -8.42 20.42
CA THR A 40 -2.75 -8.82 21.78
C THR A 40 -2.59 -7.62 22.73
N GLY A 41 -2.68 -6.38 22.22
CA GLY A 41 -2.70 -5.16 23.02
C GLY A 41 -1.43 -4.32 22.97
N ALA A 42 -0.45 -4.65 22.11
CA ALA A 42 0.76 -3.85 21.96
C ALA A 42 0.52 -2.56 21.16
N GLU A 43 1.27 -1.51 21.49
CA GLU A 43 1.48 -0.33 20.66
C GLU A 43 2.63 -0.63 19.68
N VAL A 44 2.28 -0.89 18.42
CA VAL A 44 3.23 -1.30 17.38
C VAL A 44 3.69 -0.09 16.57
N ILE A 45 4.97 0.25 16.68
CA ILE A 45 5.62 1.23 15.80
C ILE A 45 6.16 0.47 14.59
N HIS A 46 5.46 0.54 13.47
CA HIS A 46 5.88 -0.15 12.26
C HIS A 46 6.63 0.80 11.33
N ILE A 47 7.91 0.52 11.08
CA ILE A 47 8.77 1.37 10.24
C ILE A 47 8.97 0.80 8.82
N GLY A 48 8.31 -0.30 8.49
CA GLY A 48 8.27 -0.85 7.13
C GLY A 48 9.46 -1.75 6.80
N HIS A 49 9.81 -1.80 5.52
CA HIS A 49 10.85 -2.68 4.99
C HIS A 49 12.12 -1.94 4.60
N ASN A 50 13.23 -2.67 4.37
CA ASN A 50 14.53 -2.12 3.98
C ASN A 50 15.08 -1.13 5.02
N ARG A 51 15.25 -1.58 6.26
CA ARG A 51 15.70 -0.74 7.37
C ARG A 51 17.09 -1.11 7.86
N SER A 52 17.96 -0.12 7.99
CA SER A 52 19.28 -0.33 8.58
C SER A 52 19.16 -0.64 10.08
N ALA A 53 20.11 -1.40 10.65
CA ALA A 53 20.13 -1.67 12.09
C ALA A 53 20.10 -0.38 12.93
N LYS A 54 20.79 0.66 12.45
CA LYS A 54 20.80 2.00 13.08
C LYS A 54 19.41 2.63 13.09
N GLU A 55 18.68 2.61 11.98
CA GLU A 55 17.31 3.14 11.92
C GLU A 55 16.37 2.45 12.91
N VAL A 56 16.44 1.13 12.97
CA VAL A 56 15.59 0.33 13.86
C VAL A 56 15.91 0.64 15.33
N VAL A 57 17.19 0.72 15.68
CA VAL A 57 17.64 1.02 17.05
C VAL A 57 17.31 2.45 17.44
N ASP A 58 17.55 3.44 16.56
CA ASP A 58 17.22 4.84 16.82
C ASP A 58 15.72 5.02 17.05
N ALA A 59 14.87 4.37 16.23
CA ALA A 59 13.44 4.37 16.43
C ALA A 59 13.05 3.72 17.77
N ALA A 60 13.65 2.59 18.14
CA ALA A 60 13.33 1.93 19.41
C ALA A 60 13.68 2.79 20.63
N ILE A 61 14.80 3.52 20.56
CA ILE A 61 15.24 4.44 21.61
C ILE A 61 14.32 5.65 21.72
N GLU A 62 14.02 6.31 20.60
CA GLU A 62 13.13 7.49 20.56
C GLU A 62 11.69 7.13 21.00
N GLU A 63 11.25 5.91 20.69
CA GLU A 63 9.93 5.39 21.07
C GLU A 63 9.90 4.74 22.46
N ASP A 64 11.04 4.64 23.15
CA ASP A 64 11.22 3.97 24.45
C ASP A 64 10.51 2.61 24.48
N ALA A 65 10.77 1.82 23.43
CA ALA A 65 10.10 0.55 23.20
C ALA A 65 10.71 -0.58 24.04
N GLN A 66 9.88 -1.47 24.58
CA GLN A 66 10.35 -2.65 25.32
C GLN A 66 11.01 -3.69 24.40
N GLY A 67 10.69 -3.66 23.11
CA GLY A 67 11.31 -4.58 22.16
C GLY A 67 11.31 -4.13 20.71
N ILE A 68 12.05 -4.91 19.94
CA ILE A 68 12.21 -4.80 18.50
C ILE A 68 11.94 -6.18 17.90
N ALA A 69 11.11 -6.27 16.85
CA ALA A 69 10.97 -7.47 16.05
C ALA A 69 11.38 -7.21 14.59
N VAL A 70 12.36 -7.97 14.11
CA VAL A 70 12.89 -7.85 12.74
C VAL A 70 12.69 -9.16 11.97
N SER A 71 12.16 -9.08 10.74
CA SER A 71 12.27 -10.19 9.79
C SER A 71 13.47 -10.04 8.86
N SER A 72 14.23 -11.12 8.65
CA SER A 72 15.40 -11.14 7.77
C SER A 72 15.42 -12.39 6.89
N TYR A 73 15.17 -12.22 5.59
CA TYR A 73 15.07 -13.29 4.59
C TYR A 73 16.17 -13.24 3.51
N GLN A 74 17.04 -12.24 3.53
CA GLN A 74 18.10 -12.04 2.51
C GLN A 74 19.48 -12.55 2.94
N GLY A 75 19.63 -13.07 4.16
CA GLY A 75 20.93 -13.38 4.75
C GLY A 75 21.60 -12.16 5.39
N GLY A 76 22.85 -12.32 5.85
CA GLY A 76 23.58 -11.29 6.61
C GLY A 76 22.96 -10.99 7.99
N HIS A 77 22.07 -11.86 8.46
CA HIS A 77 21.32 -11.70 9.71
C HIS A 77 22.22 -11.76 10.94
N ILE A 78 23.30 -12.55 10.92
CA ILE A 78 24.25 -12.59 12.04
C ILE A 78 24.83 -11.21 12.29
N GLU A 79 25.41 -10.60 11.26
CA GLU A 79 26.02 -9.28 11.36
C GLU A 79 24.99 -8.22 11.71
N TYR A 80 23.81 -8.28 11.09
CA TYR A 80 22.72 -7.33 11.32
C TYR A 80 22.26 -7.34 12.78
N PHE A 81 21.93 -8.51 13.34
CA PHE A 81 21.45 -8.62 14.71
C PHE A 81 22.55 -8.32 15.74
N LYS A 82 23.79 -8.77 15.52
CA LYS A 82 24.92 -8.42 16.40
C LYS A 82 25.13 -6.91 16.44
N TYR A 83 25.10 -6.26 15.27
CA TYR A 83 25.25 -4.82 15.20
C TYR A 83 24.11 -4.07 15.92
N MET A 84 22.87 -4.56 15.84
CA MET A 84 21.77 -4.00 16.66
C MET A 84 22.04 -4.13 18.16
N VAL A 85 22.51 -5.28 18.62
CA VAL A 85 22.88 -5.49 20.04
C VAL A 85 23.96 -4.51 20.47
N ASP A 86 24.99 -4.31 19.65
CA ASP A 86 26.09 -3.40 19.95
C ASP A 86 25.64 -1.94 19.99
N LEU A 87 24.82 -1.51 19.03
CA LEU A 87 24.23 -0.16 19.00
C LEU A 87 23.34 0.11 20.21
N LEU A 88 22.54 -0.86 20.65
CA LEU A 88 21.72 -0.73 21.87
C LEU A 88 22.60 -0.62 23.12
N LYS A 89 23.71 -1.35 23.19
CA LYS A 89 24.69 -1.22 24.28
C LYS A 89 25.34 0.15 24.29
N GLU A 90 25.81 0.63 23.14
CA GLU A 90 26.46 1.93 22.98
C GLU A 90 25.54 3.09 23.42
N LYS A 91 24.24 2.99 23.14
CA LYS A 91 23.26 4.04 23.41
C LYS A 91 22.47 3.88 24.72
N GLY A 92 22.89 2.96 25.59
CA GLY A 92 22.21 2.72 26.88
C GLY A 92 20.84 2.01 26.79
N GLY A 93 20.46 1.52 25.61
CA GLY A 93 19.22 0.80 25.33
C GLY A 93 19.27 -0.72 25.57
N SER A 94 20.20 -1.22 26.39
CA SER A 94 20.42 -2.68 26.55
C SER A 94 19.25 -3.47 27.16
N HIS A 95 18.27 -2.76 27.73
CA HIS A 95 17.04 -3.35 28.27
C HIS A 95 16.04 -3.72 27.15
N ILE A 96 16.14 -3.09 25.98
CA ILE A 96 15.27 -3.33 24.83
C ILE A 96 15.51 -4.74 24.29
N LYS A 97 14.45 -5.55 24.23
CA LYS A 97 14.51 -6.94 23.79
C LYS A 97 14.53 -7.04 22.26
N ILE A 98 15.40 -7.88 21.71
CA ILE A 98 15.47 -8.10 20.25
C ILE A 98 14.87 -9.45 19.90
N PHE A 99 13.91 -9.44 18.99
CA PHE A 99 13.27 -10.62 18.44
C PHE A 99 13.51 -10.69 16.93
N GLY A 100 13.56 -11.90 16.38
CA GLY A 100 13.72 -12.06 14.95
C GLY A 100 13.14 -13.33 14.35
N GLY A 101 13.10 -13.37 13.02
CA GLY A 101 12.73 -14.56 12.25
C GLY A 101 13.11 -14.41 10.78
N GLY A 102 13.52 -15.52 10.15
CA GLY A 102 13.94 -15.55 8.74
C GLY A 102 13.49 -16.79 8.01
N GLY A 103 12.48 -17.50 8.54
CA GLY A 103 12.11 -18.82 8.04
C GLY A 103 13.30 -19.79 8.09
N GLY A 104 13.58 -20.47 6.98
CA GLY A 104 14.71 -21.40 6.87
C GLY A 104 16.06 -20.75 6.56
N VAL A 105 16.14 -19.42 6.45
CA VAL A 105 17.39 -18.70 6.15
C VAL A 105 18.33 -18.66 7.35
N ILE A 106 17.77 -18.57 8.56
CA ILE A 106 18.53 -18.59 9.81
C ILE A 106 18.54 -20.03 10.31
N ILE A 107 19.71 -20.66 10.37
CA ILE A 107 19.83 -22.07 10.80
C ILE A 107 20.02 -22.17 12.33
N PRO A 108 19.73 -23.33 12.96
CA PRO A 108 19.76 -23.46 14.43
C PRO A 108 21.06 -23.01 15.10
N MET A 109 22.22 -23.34 14.51
CA MET A 109 23.53 -22.92 15.06
C MET A 109 23.70 -21.40 15.10
N GLU A 110 23.17 -20.69 14.10
CA GLU A 110 23.20 -19.22 14.05
C GLU A 110 22.21 -18.61 15.06
N MET A 111 21.08 -19.30 15.32
CA MET A 111 20.15 -18.88 16.37
C MET A 111 20.82 -18.94 17.75
N ASP A 112 21.48 -20.05 18.06
CA ASP A 112 22.21 -20.22 19.33
C ASP A 112 23.30 -19.16 19.50
N GLU A 113 24.04 -18.86 18.44
CA GLU A 113 25.05 -17.80 18.43
C GLU A 113 24.44 -16.40 18.69
N LEU A 114 23.34 -16.08 18.03
CA LEU A 114 22.63 -14.80 18.20
C LEU A 114 22.05 -14.67 19.62
N HIS A 115 21.46 -15.74 20.16
CA HIS A 115 20.94 -15.75 21.53
C HIS A 115 22.07 -15.55 22.55
N ALA A 116 23.20 -16.24 22.36
CA ALA A 116 24.37 -16.07 23.21
C ALA A 116 24.96 -14.64 23.15
N TYR A 117 24.85 -13.96 22.01
CA TYR A 117 25.35 -12.59 21.84
C TYR A 117 24.49 -11.52 22.55
N GLY A 118 23.18 -11.77 22.64
CA GLY A 118 22.24 -10.87 23.31
C GLY A 118 20.88 -10.70 22.63
N VAL A 119 20.60 -11.41 21.53
CA VAL A 119 19.24 -11.45 20.96
C VAL A 119 18.32 -12.25 21.89
N THR A 120 17.13 -11.73 22.18
CA THR A 120 16.19 -12.38 23.12
C THR A 120 15.68 -13.70 22.58
N ARG A 121 15.16 -13.70 21.33
CA ARG A 121 14.65 -14.91 20.69
C ARG A 121 14.60 -14.74 19.17
N ILE A 122 15.07 -15.75 18.47
CA ILE A 122 14.85 -15.95 17.04
C ILE A 122 13.87 -17.13 16.91
N TYR A 123 12.79 -16.93 16.18
CA TYR A 123 11.76 -17.95 15.98
C TYR A 123 12.01 -18.71 14.68
N SER A 124 12.14 -20.03 14.79
CA SER A 124 12.30 -20.97 13.68
C SER A 124 10.95 -21.38 13.06
N PRO A 125 10.94 -21.98 11.86
CA PRO A 125 9.72 -22.61 11.31
C PRO A 125 9.13 -23.70 12.22
N GLU A 126 9.98 -24.39 12.99
CA GLU A 126 9.56 -25.43 13.95
C GLU A 126 8.85 -24.81 15.16
N ASP A 127 9.35 -23.68 15.68
CA ASP A 127 8.67 -22.90 16.72
C ASP A 127 7.29 -22.47 16.24
N GLY A 128 7.18 -21.96 15.00
CA GLY A 128 5.89 -21.59 14.42
C GLY A 128 4.91 -22.75 14.30
N SER A 129 5.39 -23.96 14.02
CA SER A 129 4.58 -25.17 13.94
C SER A 129 4.14 -25.67 15.33
N ASN A 130 5.01 -25.56 16.34
CA ASN A 130 4.77 -26.07 17.69
C ASN A 130 3.95 -25.08 18.55
N MET A 131 4.28 -23.80 18.51
CA MET A 131 3.66 -22.74 19.31
C MET A 131 2.45 -22.12 18.61
N GLY A 132 2.37 -22.22 17.28
CA GLY A 132 1.45 -21.40 16.49
C GLY A 132 1.83 -19.92 16.50
N LEU A 133 1.21 -19.14 15.60
CA LEU A 133 1.49 -17.70 15.48
C LEU A 133 1.17 -16.93 16.76
N GLN A 134 0.00 -17.20 17.38
CA GLN A 134 -0.38 -16.55 18.63
C GLN A 134 0.54 -16.95 19.79
N GLY A 135 1.01 -18.20 19.84
CA GLY A 135 1.92 -18.66 20.89
C GLY A 135 3.27 -17.95 20.83
N MET A 136 3.84 -17.74 19.64
CA MET A 136 5.06 -16.94 19.47
C MET A 136 4.87 -15.50 19.93
N ILE A 137 3.72 -14.88 19.61
CA ILE A 137 3.44 -13.52 20.08
C ILE A 137 3.22 -13.46 21.59
N ASN A 138 2.56 -14.46 22.19
CA ASN A 138 2.41 -14.53 23.64
C ASN A 138 3.78 -14.61 24.35
N ASP A 139 4.69 -15.44 23.85
CA ASP A 139 6.06 -15.55 24.36
C ASP A 139 6.82 -14.22 24.26
N MET A 140 6.70 -13.55 23.10
CA MET A 140 7.27 -12.23 22.87
C MET A 140 6.71 -11.19 23.85
N MET A 141 5.39 -11.13 24.00
CA MET A 141 4.69 -10.18 24.88
C MET A 141 5.06 -10.40 26.35
N GLN A 142 5.05 -11.65 26.81
CA GLN A 142 5.43 -11.99 28.18
C GLN A 142 6.88 -11.61 28.49
N SER A 143 7.78 -11.79 27.53
CA SER A 143 9.20 -11.41 27.66
C SER A 143 9.44 -9.90 27.73
N MET A 144 8.49 -9.09 27.26
CA MET A 144 8.54 -7.61 27.25
C MET A 144 7.70 -6.96 28.35
N ASP A 145 6.90 -7.71 29.09
CA ASP A 145 5.94 -7.17 30.06
C ASP A 145 6.60 -6.72 31.38
N ALA A 146 7.39 -5.65 31.27
CA ALA A 146 8.11 -5.02 32.36
C ALA A 146 7.89 -3.49 32.33
N PRO A 147 8.04 -2.79 33.47
CA PRO A 147 7.96 -1.34 33.50
C PRO A 147 9.12 -0.71 32.70
N CYS A 148 8.81 0.30 31.88
CA CYS A 148 9.81 1.05 31.12
C CYS A 148 10.54 2.11 31.96
N VAL A 149 9.93 2.54 33.05
CA VAL A 149 10.34 3.75 33.76
C VAL A 149 10.77 3.40 35.17
N ASP A 150 12.00 3.81 35.48
CA ASP A 150 12.50 3.86 36.85
C ASP A 150 12.47 5.33 37.31
N TYR A 151 11.43 5.69 38.04
CA TYR A 151 11.19 7.08 38.47
C TYR A 151 12.32 7.66 39.35
N GLU A 152 13.09 6.81 40.03
CA GLU A 152 14.22 7.25 40.87
C GLU A 152 15.46 7.63 40.05
N LYS A 153 15.53 7.17 38.78
CA LYS A 153 16.66 7.40 37.87
C LYS A 153 16.40 8.47 36.81
N LEU A 154 15.31 9.23 36.93
CA LEU A 154 15.00 10.33 36.02
C LEU A 154 16.02 11.46 36.18
N ASP A 155 16.87 11.64 35.17
CA ASP A 155 17.94 12.63 35.16
C ASP A 155 17.53 13.90 34.41
N TYR A 156 17.10 14.91 35.17
CA TYR A 156 16.69 16.20 34.62
C TYR A 156 17.85 17.00 34.01
N GLU A 157 19.10 16.77 34.41
CA GLU A 157 20.26 17.47 33.87
C GLU A 157 20.61 16.95 32.46
N GLN A 158 20.31 15.69 32.20
CA GLN A 158 20.48 15.03 30.89
C GLN A 158 19.26 15.19 29.97
N LEU A 159 18.21 15.90 30.38
CA LEU A 159 17.08 16.21 29.51
C LEU A 159 17.49 17.29 28.49
N THR A 160 18.13 16.86 27.41
CA THR A 160 18.68 17.71 26.35
C THR A 160 18.40 17.13 24.96
N ILE A 161 18.57 17.96 23.92
CA ILE A 161 18.46 17.55 22.51
C ILE A 161 19.44 16.43 22.11
N ASP A 162 20.59 16.34 22.79
CA ASP A 162 21.62 15.34 22.50
C ASP A 162 21.26 13.95 23.08
N ASN A 163 20.44 13.92 24.13
CA ASN A 163 20.04 12.70 24.80
C ASN A 163 18.57 12.35 24.52
N LYS A 164 18.36 11.79 23.32
CA LYS A 164 17.03 11.36 22.86
C LYS A 164 16.41 10.28 23.75
N TYR A 165 17.21 9.38 24.32
CA TYR A 165 16.73 8.34 25.23
C TYR A 165 16.12 8.93 26.50
N VAL A 166 16.81 9.89 27.13
CA VAL A 166 16.28 10.57 28.33
C VAL A 166 14.99 11.30 28.01
N THR A 167 14.93 12.03 26.89
CA THR A 167 13.69 12.67 26.40
C THR A 167 12.56 11.64 26.25
N ALA A 168 12.83 10.50 25.62
CA ALA A 168 11.87 9.42 25.41
C ALA A 168 11.36 8.82 26.74
N ASN A 169 12.28 8.60 27.70
CA ASN A 169 11.97 8.06 29.01
C ASN A 169 11.14 9.03 29.86
N PHE A 170 11.40 10.34 29.82
CA PHE A 170 10.55 11.34 30.46
C PHE A 170 9.14 11.35 29.89
N ILE A 171 8.98 11.23 28.57
CA ILE A 171 7.64 11.13 27.95
C ILE A 171 6.92 9.86 28.44
N SER A 172 7.60 8.71 28.48
CA SER A 172 7.04 7.47 29.04
C SER A 172 6.63 7.63 30.50
N ALA A 173 7.48 8.23 31.33
CA ALA A 173 7.26 8.44 32.76
C ALA A 173 6.00 9.27 33.02
N VAL A 174 5.88 10.39 32.30
CA VAL A 174 4.73 11.27 32.41
C VAL A 174 3.46 10.59 31.89
N GLN A 175 3.55 9.83 30.79
CA GLN A 175 2.41 9.11 30.22
C GLN A 175 1.90 8.01 31.15
N GLU A 176 2.81 7.26 31.80
CA GLU A 176 2.48 6.19 32.74
C GLU A 176 1.97 6.72 34.08
N ALA A 177 2.66 7.72 34.65
CA ALA A 177 2.26 8.32 35.92
C ALA A 177 0.87 8.97 35.81
N LYS A 178 0.58 9.65 34.69
CA LYS A 178 -0.75 10.24 34.44
C LYS A 178 -1.83 9.19 34.28
N ALA A 179 -1.58 8.15 33.47
CA ALA A 179 -2.57 7.12 33.17
C ALA A 179 -2.94 6.25 34.40
N ASN A 180 -2.04 6.17 35.38
CA ASN A 180 -2.23 5.42 36.62
C ASN A 180 -2.44 6.32 37.86
N GLU A 181 -2.67 7.63 37.66
CA GLU A 181 -2.92 8.61 38.73
C GLU A 181 -1.86 8.61 39.85
N MET A 182 -0.59 8.49 39.47
CA MET A 182 0.54 8.41 40.40
C MET A 182 1.00 9.80 40.88
N ASP A 183 1.39 9.92 42.15
CA ASP A 183 1.88 11.18 42.75
C ASP A 183 3.12 11.76 42.02
N GLN A 184 3.95 10.87 41.46
CA GLN A 184 5.15 11.20 40.70
C GLN A 184 4.85 12.12 39.51
N PHE A 185 3.64 12.06 38.93
CA PHE A 185 3.24 12.93 37.83
C PHE A 185 3.40 14.41 38.20
N ASN A 186 2.87 14.81 39.35
CA ASN A 186 2.92 16.20 39.79
C ASN A 186 4.37 16.65 40.05
N THR A 187 5.19 15.78 40.64
CA THR A 187 6.62 16.04 40.89
C THR A 187 7.40 16.24 39.59
N ILE A 188 7.17 15.38 38.58
CA ILE A 188 7.86 15.49 37.30
C ILE A 188 7.46 16.79 36.60
N ILE A 189 6.17 17.07 36.52
CA ILE A 189 5.67 18.25 35.82
C ILE A 189 6.09 19.56 36.50
N SER A 190 6.14 19.61 37.84
CA SER A 190 6.62 20.79 38.56
C SER A 190 8.08 21.13 38.26
N ASN A 191 8.90 20.13 37.94
CA ASN A 191 10.30 20.31 37.55
C ASN A 191 10.47 20.63 36.07
N ILE A 192 9.63 20.06 35.19
CA ILE A 192 9.70 20.25 33.73
C ILE A 192 9.14 21.61 33.30
N LYS A 193 8.01 22.06 33.85
CA LYS A 193 7.36 23.31 33.42
C LYS A 193 8.30 24.53 33.45
N PRO A 194 9.05 24.79 34.54
CA PRO A 194 9.99 25.90 34.56
C PRO A 194 11.08 25.81 33.48
N LEU A 195 11.49 24.60 33.07
CA LEU A 195 12.45 24.39 31.99
C LEU A 195 11.82 24.64 30.62
N ALA A 196 10.60 24.14 30.41
CA ALA A 196 9.84 24.32 29.18
C ALA A 196 9.50 25.80 28.90
N ASP A 197 9.34 26.60 29.95
CA ASP A 197 9.00 28.02 29.87
C ASP A 197 10.24 28.94 29.72
N LYS A 198 11.48 28.40 29.81
CA LYS A 198 12.71 29.19 29.61
C LYS A 198 12.83 29.75 28.19
N LYS A 199 12.31 29.04 27.21
CA LYS A 199 12.39 29.39 25.79
C LYS A 199 10.99 29.34 25.18
N ASP A 200 10.62 30.41 24.48
CA ASP A 200 9.37 30.41 23.74
C ASP A 200 9.56 29.60 22.45
N VAL A 201 9.20 28.32 22.50
CA VAL A 201 9.34 27.38 21.39
C VAL A 201 8.02 27.32 20.61
N PRO A 202 8.03 27.51 19.27
CA PRO A 202 6.84 27.39 18.44
C PRO A 202 6.31 25.95 18.41
N VAL A 203 5.03 25.78 18.77
CA VAL A 203 4.30 24.52 18.69
C VAL A 203 3.30 24.57 17.53
N ILE A 204 3.47 23.69 16.55
CA ILE A 204 2.71 23.67 15.31
C ILE A 204 1.85 22.40 15.27
N GLY A 205 0.53 22.55 15.28
CA GLY A 205 -0.41 21.44 15.17
C GLY A 205 -0.83 21.19 13.73
N LEU A 206 -0.52 20.00 13.20
CA LEU A 206 -1.04 19.51 11.93
C LEU A 206 -2.19 18.55 12.19
N THR A 207 -3.40 18.97 11.81
CA THR A 207 -4.60 18.16 11.89
C THR A 207 -5.29 18.07 10.54
N GLY A 208 -6.20 17.12 10.37
CA GLY A 208 -6.82 16.88 9.07
C GLY A 208 -7.51 15.54 8.96
N THR A 209 -8.24 15.35 7.86
CA THR A 209 -8.97 14.11 7.62
C THR A 209 -8.01 12.91 7.45
N GLY A 210 -8.48 11.73 7.86
CA GLY A 210 -7.72 10.49 7.70
C GLY A 210 -7.30 10.26 6.25
N GLY A 211 -6.00 10.01 6.03
CA GLY A 211 -5.47 9.77 4.69
C GLY A 211 -5.29 11.03 3.82
N ALA A 212 -5.47 12.25 4.35
CA ALA A 212 -5.17 13.49 3.63
C ALA A 212 -3.68 13.66 3.29
N GLY A 213 -2.80 12.87 3.91
CA GLY A 213 -1.35 12.91 3.69
C GLY A 213 -0.63 13.84 4.66
N LYS A 214 -1.08 13.91 5.92
CA LYS A 214 -0.49 14.72 6.99
C LYS A 214 0.98 14.34 7.25
N SER A 215 1.25 13.08 7.59
CA SER A 215 2.62 12.62 7.84
C SER A 215 3.55 12.73 6.63
N SER A 216 3.03 12.57 5.40
CA SER A 216 3.82 12.87 4.18
C SER A 216 4.10 14.37 4.00
N LEU A 217 3.14 15.24 4.33
CA LEU A 217 3.34 16.69 4.31
C LEU A 217 4.33 17.13 5.40
N THR A 218 4.24 16.52 6.59
CA THR A 218 5.18 16.71 7.69
C THR A 218 6.59 16.33 7.26
N ASP A 219 6.81 15.14 6.70
CA ASP A 219 8.12 14.70 6.20
C ASP A 219 8.68 15.69 5.16
N GLU A 220 7.87 16.08 4.18
CA GLU A 220 8.28 17.05 3.17
C GLU A 220 8.61 18.43 3.81
N LEU A 221 7.86 18.88 4.82
CA LEU A 221 8.15 20.11 5.56
C LEU A 221 9.50 20.01 6.31
N ILE A 222 9.74 18.89 7.01
CA ILE A 222 11.00 18.61 7.69
C ILE A 222 12.17 18.65 6.70
N ILE A 223 12.03 18.09 5.50
CA ILE A 223 13.05 18.17 4.45
C ILE A 223 13.39 19.62 4.11
N ARG A 224 12.40 20.51 4.00
CA ARG A 224 12.66 21.94 3.72
C ARG A 224 13.40 22.58 4.89
N ILE A 225 12.92 22.37 6.12
CA ILE A 225 13.53 22.92 7.33
C ILE A 225 14.99 22.45 7.45
N LEU A 226 15.27 21.15 7.35
CA LEU A 226 16.60 20.60 7.53
C LEU A 226 17.59 21.07 6.46
N ARG A 227 17.13 21.31 5.23
CA ARG A 227 17.96 21.82 4.12
C ARG A 227 18.23 23.31 4.24
N ASP A 228 17.27 24.06 4.76
CA ASP A 228 17.29 25.52 4.77
C ASP A 228 17.85 26.09 6.08
N LEU A 229 17.42 25.55 7.21
CA LEU A 229 17.80 25.95 8.56
C LEU A 229 18.76 24.91 9.16
N LYS A 230 20.06 25.22 9.17
CA LYS A 230 21.11 24.26 9.54
C LYS A 230 21.20 23.95 11.04
N ASP A 231 20.85 24.93 11.87
CA ASP A 231 21.08 24.87 13.32
C ASP A 231 19.79 24.65 14.13
N ILE A 232 18.71 24.22 13.46
CA ILE A 232 17.39 24.00 14.07
C ILE A 232 17.21 22.51 14.40
N ASN A 233 16.77 22.26 15.64
CA ASN A 233 16.39 20.95 16.15
C ASN A 233 14.87 20.86 16.29
N ILE A 234 14.27 19.78 15.80
CA ILE A 234 12.83 19.64 15.67
C ILE A 234 12.37 18.41 16.46
N ALA A 235 11.34 18.59 17.28
CA ALA A 235 10.63 17.48 17.91
C ALA A 235 9.29 17.25 17.18
N ILE A 236 9.00 16.00 16.83
CA ILE A 236 7.76 15.57 16.20
C ILE A 236 7.01 14.67 17.18
N ILE A 237 5.77 15.00 17.50
CA ILE A 237 4.89 14.16 18.31
C ILE A 237 3.69 13.78 17.43
N SER A 238 3.67 12.54 16.96
CA SER A 238 2.59 12.01 16.14
C SER A 238 1.60 11.22 16.99
N CYS A 239 0.32 11.42 16.75
CA CYS A 239 -0.76 10.79 17.51
C CYS A 239 -1.56 9.86 16.60
N ASP A 240 -1.66 8.58 16.98
CA ASP A 240 -2.40 7.57 16.23
C ASP A 240 -3.51 6.95 17.11
N PRO A 241 -4.64 6.53 16.52
CA PRO A 241 -5.76 5.99 17.29
C PRO A 241 -5.48 4.57 17.80
N SER A 242 -5.80 4.32 19.08
CA SER A 242 -5.79 2.96 19.64
C SER A 242 -7.06 2.17 19.28
N ARG A 243 -6.94 0.84 19.17
CA ARG A 243 -8.10 -0.04 18.97
C ARG A 243 -8.82 -0.23 20.30
N ARG A 244 -10.05 0.30 20.40
CA ARG A 244 -10.89 0.21 21.62
C ARG A 244 -11.07 -1.21 22.17
N LYS A 245 -11.11 -2.23 21.30
CA LYS A 245 -11.36 -3.62 21.69
C LYS A 245 -10.15 -4.28 22.37
N THR A 246 -8.94 -4.02 21.89
CA THR A 246 -7.73 -4.72 22.31
C THR A 246 -6.78 -3.85 23.12
N GLY A 247 -6.95 -2.52 23.09
CA GLY A 247 -6.03 -1.56 23.71
C GLY A 247 -4.79 -1.26 22.86
N GLY A 248 -4.41 -2.17 21.96
CA GLY A 248 -3.26 -2.02 21.08
C GLY A 248 -3.45 -0.96 19.99
N ALA A 249 -2.34 -0.48 19.43
CA ALA A 249 -2.32 0.56 18.41
C ALA A 249 -1.34 0.21 17.29
N LEU A 250 -1.61 0.70 16.08
CA LEU A 250 -0.64 0.71 14.99
C LEU A 250 -0.22 2.15 14.82
N LEU A 251 0.98 2.46 15.31
CA LEU A 251 1.61 3.76 15.22
C LEU A 251 2.32 3.82 13.86
N GLY A 252 1.58 4.32 12.87
CA GLY A 252 1.89 4.18 11.45
C GLY A 252 2.46 5.44 10.83
N ASP A 253 2.54 6.56 11.54
CA ASP A 253 3.06 7.80 10.96
C ASP A 253 4.57 7.74 10.66
N ARG A 254 5.37 7.09 11.52
CA ARG A 254 6.82 6.98 11.34
C ARG A 254 7.22 6.28 10.03
N ILE A 255 6.41 5.36 9.50
CA ILE A 255 6.70 4.69 8.21
C ILE A 255 6.75 5.67 7.02
N ARG A 256 6.13 6.85 7.15
CA ARG A 256 6.07 7.87 6.10
C ARG A 256 7.22 8.88 6.19
N MET A 257 7.97 8.86 7.28
CA MET A 257 9.02 9.83 7.58
C MET A 257 10.36 9.33 7.04
N ASN A 258 10.80 9.83 5.90
CA ASN A 258 12.08 9.45 5.30
C ASN A 258 13.23 10.38 5.70
N SER A 259 12.91 11.57 6.21
CA SER A 259 13.90 12.64 6.45
C SER A 259 14.34 12.80 7.90
N ILE A 260 13.79 11.99 8.80
CA ILE A 260 13.97 12.14 10.25
C ILE A 260 15.27 11.49 10.76
N GLU A 261 15.99 10.75 9.92
CA GLU A 261 17.21 10.01 10.26
C GLU A 261 18.44 10.92 10.40
N THR A 262 18.32 11.95 11.25
CA THR A 262 19.38 12.91 11.53
C THR A 262 19.53 13.10 13.04
N GLY A 263 20.66 13.69 13.46
CA GLY A 263 20.84 14.08 14.86
C GLY A 263 19.87 15.18 15.33
N ARG A 264 19.29 15.95 14.40
CA ARG A 264 18.52 17.16 14.68
C ARG A 264 17.01 16.95 14.78
N VAL A 265 16.52 15.76 14.49
CA VAL A 265 15.09 15.45 14.56
C VAL A 265 14.86 14.37 15.60
N TYR A 266 13.91 14.62 16.50
CA TYR A 266 13.38 13.63 17.41
C TYR A 266 11.92 13.38 17.04
N MET A 267 11.51 12.12 17.01
CA MET A 267 10.12 11.76 16.76
C MET A 267 9.62 10.85 17.88
N ARG A 268 8.38 11.05 18.29
CA ARG A 268 7.69 10.21 19.26
C ARG A 268 6.29 9.94 18.79
N SER A 269 5.88 8.68 18.82
CA SER A 269 4.54 8.26 18.47
C SER A 269 3.75 7.97 19.75
N LEU A 270 2.55 8.55 19.85
CA LEU A 270 1.64 8.41 20.99
C LEU A 270 0.32 7.80 20.54
N ALA A 271 -0.14 6.80 21.28
CA ALA A 271 -1.47 6.24 21.08
C ALA A 271 -2.52 7.02 21.88
N THR A 272 -3.74 7.19 21.36
CA THR A 272 -4.83 7.85 22.09
C THR A 272 -5.30 7.08 23.34
N ARG A 273 -5.01 5.77 23.42
CA ARG A 273 -5.32 4.86 24.54
C ARG A 273 -6.80 4.92 24.94
N ARG A 274 -7.08 5.25 26.21
CA ARG A 274 -8.42 5.31 26.82
C ARG A 274 -9.17 6.62 26.50
N SER A 275 -8.51 7.58 25.85
CA SER A 275 -9.13 8.83 25.42
C SER A 275 -10.28 8.53 24.44
N GLN A 276 -11.45 9.10 24.70
CA GLN A 276 -12.56 9.07 23.73
C GLN A 276 -12.32 10.01 22.54
N THR A 277 -11.18 10.71 22.51
CA THR A 277 -10.87 11.76 21.55
C THR A 277 -9.62 11.45 20.73
N GLU A 278 -9.45 12.25 19.69
CA GLU A 278 -8.38 12.24 18.69
C GLU A 278 -6.99 12.59 19.25
N LEU A 279 -6.92 13.06 20.50
CA LEU A 279 -5.68 13.42 21.17
C LEU A 279 -5.41 12.54 22.41
N PRO A 280 -4.15 12.10 22.60
CA PRO A 280 -3.70 11.49 23.86
C PRO A 280 -3.77 12.49 25.01
N GLU A 281 -4.21 12.04 26.19
CA GLU A 281 -4.29 12.91 27.38
C GLU A 281 -2.93 13.45 27.83
N ALA A 282 -1.85 12.70 27.58
CA ALA A 282 -0.48 13.07 27.91
C ALA A 282 0.20 13.98 26.87
N LEU A 283 -0.48 14.34 25.77
CA LEU A 283 0.09 15.18 24.71
C LEU A 283 0.61 16.55 25.21
N PRO A 284 -0.12 17.34 26.04
CA PRO A 284 0.38 18.62 26.53
C PRO A 284 1.67 18.46 27.35
N ASP A 285 1.76 17.35 28.08
CA ASP A 285 2.89 17.07 28.93
C ASP A 285 4.10 16.59 28.10
N ALA A 286 3.87 15.79 27.06
CA ALA A 286 4.90 15.40 26.10
C ALA A 286 5.48 16.61 25.35
N ILE A 287 4.63 17.58 24.97
CA ILE A 287 5.05 18.88 24.40
C ILE A 287 5.95 19.61 25.41
N SER A 288 5.56 19.63 26.69
CA SER A 288 6.36 20.27 27.74
C SER A 288 7.72 19.60 27.93
N VAL A 289 7.80 18.27 27.87
CA VAL A 289 9.07 17.52 27.94
C VAL A 289 10.02 17.91 26.81
N VAL A 290 9.54 17.90 25.56
CA VAL A 290 10.41 18.26 24.41
C VAL A 290 10.78 19.75 24.43
N LYS A 291 9.91 20.64 24.90
CA LYS A 291 10.28 22.05 25.13
C LYS A 291 11.40 22.17 26.16
N ALA A 292 11.28 21.45 27.29
CA ALA A 292 12.29 21.44 28.35
C ALA A 292 13.63 20.85 27.88
N ALA A 293 13.61 19.87 26.97
CA ALA A 293 14.81 19.30 26.36
C ALA A 293 15.57 20.28 25.44
N GLY A 294 14.95 21.40 25.06
CA GLY A 294 15.59 22.49 24.33
C GLY A 294 15.43 22.46 22.81
N TYR A 295 14.49 21.69 22.28
CA TYR A 295 14.18 21.71 20.84
C TYR A 295 13.72 23.12 20.39
N ASP A 296 14.04 23.48 19.15
CA ASP A 296 13.78 24.81 18.57
C ASP A 296 12.38 24.93 17.97
N MET A 297 11.76 23.80 17.62
CA MET A 297 10.44 23.72 17.02
C MET A 297 9.76 22.41 17.41
N VAL A 298 8.47 22.45 17.76
CA VAL A 298 7.67 21.26 18.04
C VAL A 298 6.56 21.15 16.99
N ILE A 299 6.48 19.99 16.35
CA ILE A 299 5.42 19.64 15.42
C ILE A 299 4.56 18.55 16.05
N VAL A 300 3.26 18.80 16.14
CA VAL A 300 2.27 17.86 16.67
C VAL A 300 1.39 17.41 15.52
N GLU A 301 1.41 16.13 15.19
CA GLU A 301 0.50 15.54 14.21
C GLU A 301 -0.62 14.79 14.93
N THR A 302 -1.87 15.07 14.58
CA THR A 302 -3.04 14.41 15.17
C THR A 302 -3.44 13.15 14.39
N ALA A 303 -4.26 12.31 15.02
CA ALA A 303 -4.94 11.23 14.30
C ALA A 303 -5.87 11.81 13.20
N GLY A 304 -6.32 10.98 12.26
CA GLY A 304 -7.33 11.42 11.29
C GLY A 304 -8.60 11.90 12.01
N ILE A 305 -8.95 13.17 11.85
CA ILE A 305 -10.09 13.80 12.55
C ILE A 305 -11.38 13.79 11.71
N GLY A 306 -12.52 13.87 12.41
CA GLY A 306 -13.82 14.15 11.83
C GLY A 306 -14.01 15.64 11.53
N GLN A 307 -15.23 16.01 11.08
CA GLN A 307 -15.54 17.40 10.71
C GLN A 307 -15.66 18.34 11.93
N GLY A 308 -15.99 17.84 13.12
CA GLY A 308 -16.26 18.65 14.33
C GLY A 308 -15.16 18.62 15.40
N ASP A 309 -13.97 18.11 15.08
CA ASP A 309 -12.89 17.96 16.05
C ASP A 309 -11.88 19.11 15.91
N SER A 310 -11.74 19.95 16.94
CA SER A 310 -10.85 21.12 16.94
C SER A 310 -9.91 21.22 18.15
N ARG A 311 -9.88 20.19 19.00
CA ARG A 311 -9.19 20.21 20.31
C ARG A 311 -7.69 20.49 20.24
N VAL A 312 -7.04 20.24 19.10
CA VAL A 312 -5.60 20.51 18.93
C VAL A 312 -5.29 22.01 19.03
N VAL A 313 -6.25 22.87 18.70
CA VAL A 313 -6.09 24.33 18.68
C VAL A 313 -5.75 24.86 20.08
N ASP A 314 -6.28 24.24 21.14
CA ASP A 314 -6.02 24.65 22.52
C ASP A 314 -4.62 24.27 23.02
N LEU A 315 -3.89 23.43 22.27
CA LEU A 315 -2.59 22.86 22.68
C LEU A 315 -1.40 23.39 21.89
N VAL A 316 -1.65 24.16 20.83
CA VAL A 316 -0.62 24.59 19.86
C VAL A 316 -0.68 26.09 19.62
N ASP A 317 0.45 26.70 19.26
CA ASP A 317 0.50 28.12 18.92
C ASP A 317 -0.09 28.39 17.52
N MET A 318 0.10 27.43 16.61
CA MET A 318 -0.31 27.51 15.21
C MET A 318 -1.02 26.23 14.79
N SER A 319 -2.18 26.37 14.16
CA SER A 319 -2.97 25.24 13.68
C SER A 319 -3.02 25.19 12.15
N ILE A 320 -2.74 24.01 11.61
CA ILE A 320 -2.69 23.73 10.18
C ILE A 320 -3.71 22.63 9.89
N TYR A 321 -4.70 22.94 9.04
CA TYR A 321 -5.71 21.98 8.62
C TYR A 321 -5.38 21.41 7.23
N VAL A 322 -5.15 20.11 7.16
CA VAL A 322 -4.82 19.37 5.94
C VAL A 322 -6.05 18.62 5.44
N MET A 323 -6.42 18.84 4.19
CA MET A 323 -7.56 18.18 3.54
C MET A 323 -7.23 17.79 2.11
N THR A 324 -8.13 17.06 1.46
CA THR A 324 -8.05 16.73 0.03
C THR A 324 -9.16 17.46 -0.74
N ALA A 325 -9.15 17.35 -2.07
CA ALA A 325 -10.25 17.83 -2.91
C ALA A 325 -11.58 17.06 -2.72
N GLU A 326 -11.58 15.96 -1.96
CA GLU A 326 -12.72 15.04 -1.80
C GLU A 326 -13.52 15.35 -0.52
N TYR A 327 -14.13 16.53 -0.43
CA TYR A 327 -14.98 16.94 0.70
C TYR A 327 -16.49 16.88 0.39
N GLY A 328 -16.87 16.40 -0.79
CA GLY A 328 -18.26 16.36 -1.25
C GLY A 328 -18.74 17.70 -1.79
N ALA A 329 -19.93 18.15 -1.37
CA ALA A 329 -20.49 19.43 -1.81
C ALA A 329 -19.81 20.62 -1.11
N PRO A 330 -19.72 21.81 -1.74
CA PRO A 330 -19.17 23.01 -1.09
C PRO A 330 -19.83 23.37 0.24
N SER A 331 -21.12 23.06 0.44
CA SER A 331 -21.83 23.26 1.71
C SER A 331 -21.33 22.39 2.86
N GLN A 332 -20.53 21.35 2.59
CA GLN A 332 -19.87 20.58 3.65
C GLN A 332 -18.74 21.36 4.30
N LEU A 333 -18.13 22.32 3.61
CA LEU A 333 -17.08 23.18 4.17
C LEU A 333 -17.60 24.03 5.33
N GLU A 334 -18.89 24.37 5.32
CA GLU A 334 -19.56 25.11 6.41
C GLU A 334 -19.71 24.29 7.71
N LYS A 335 -19.45 22.98 7.66
CA LYS A 335 -19.54 22.07 8.81
C LYS A 335 -18.18 21.64 9.36
N ILE A 336 -17.10 22.09 8.74
CA ILE A 336 -15.74 21.74 9.16
C ILE A 336 -15.28 22.80 10.16
N ASP A 337 -15.35 22.48 11.44
CA ASP A 337 -15.00 23.40 12.52
C ASP A 337 -13.55 23.88 12.39
N MET A 338 -12.64 23.01 11.97
CA MET A 338 -11.24 23.39 11.75
C MET A 338 -11.04 24.51 10.73
N LEU A 339 -11.97 24.78 9.80
CA LEU A 339 -11.85 25.93 8.89
C LEU A 339 -12.08 27.28 9.58
N ASP A 340 -12.72 27.30 10.76
CA ASP A 340 -12.85 28.50 11.57
C ASP A 340 -11.59 28.80 12.39
N TYR A 341 -10.90 27.75 12.84
CA TYR A 341 -9.75 27.88 13.76
C TYR A 341 -8.38 27.81 13.08
N ALA A 342 -8.28 27.19 11.90
CA ALA A 342 -7.00 27.00 11.21
C ALA A 342 -6.34 28.32 10.82
N ASP A 343 -5.06 28.46 11.19
CA ASP A 343 -4.21 29.56 10.74
C ASP A 343 -3.83 29.38 9.27
N ILE A 344 -3.53 28.15 8.89
CA ILE A 344 -3.22 27.75 7.51
C ILE A 344 -4.09 26.55 7.12
N VAL A 345 -4.63 26.58 5.90
CA VAL A 345 -5.33 25.44 5.30
C VAL A 345 -4.50 24.90 4.15
N VAL A 346 -4.32 23.58 4.10
CA VAL A 346 -3.57 22.87 3.06
C VAL A 346 -4.50 21.90 2.34
N VAL A 347 -4.76 22.17 1.07
CA VAL A 347 -5.42 21.23 0.15
C VAL A 347 -4.34 20.36 -0.49
N ASN A 348 -4.02 19.26 0.17
CA ASN A 348 -3.03 18.28 -0.28
C ASN A 348 -3.61 17.35 -1.36
N LYS A 349 -2.73 16.57 -2.00
CA LYS A 349 -3.05 15.73 -3.17
C LYS A 349 -3.61 16.56 -4.33
N TYR A 350 -3.02 17.74 -4.54
CA TYR A 350 -3.47 18.73 -5.50
C TYR A 350 -3.41 18.24 -6.98
N GLU A 351 -2.74 17.11 -7.25
CA GLU A 351 -2.76 16.42 -8.54
C GLU A 351 -4.11 15.79 -8.88
N LYS A 352 -4.99 15.59 -7.88
CA LYS A 352 -6.30 14.96 -8.08
C LYS A 352 -7.26 15.88 -8.86
N LYS A 353 -8.23 15.25 -9.52
CA LYS A 353 -9.30 15.96 -10.24
C LYS A 353 -10.13 16.78 -9.25
N GLY A 354 -10.50 18.00 -9.63
CA GLY A 354 -11.31 18.89 -8.80
C GLY A 354 -10.51 19.75 -7.82
N SER A 355 -9.18 19.61 -7.74
CA SER A 355 -8.36 20.38 -6.79
C SER A 355 -8.37 21.90 -7.02
N GLU A 356 -8.55 22.35 -8.27
CA GLU A 356 -8.67 23.77 -8.62
C GLU A 356 -9.99 24.38 -8.12
N ASP A 357 -11.10 23.65 -8.27
CA ASP A 357 -12.37 24.05 -7.68
C ASP A 357 -12.31 23.97 -6.15
N ALA A 358 -11.69 22.92 -5.62
CA ALA A 358 -11.51 22.72 -4.19
C ALA A 358 -10.84 23.90 -3.49
N ILE A 359 -9.69 24.34 -4.00
CA ILE A 359 -8.97 25.45 -3.37
C ILE A 359 -9.74 26.76 -3.48
N ARG A 360 -10.48 26.98 -4.57
CA ARG A 360 -11.34 28.17 -4.73
C ARG A 360 -12.45 28.17 -3.68
N ASP A 361 -13.11 27.04 -3.50
CA ASP A 361 -14.24 26.92 -2.59
C ASP A 361 -13.76 27.02 -1.12
N VAL A 362 -12.64 26.37 -0.79
CA VAL A 362 -12.00 26.49 0.53
C VAL A 362 -11.57 27.93 0.82
N ARG A 363 -10.93 28.63 -0.12
CA ARG A 363 -10.57 30.05 0.05
C ARG A 363 -11.77 30.93 0.32
N LYS A 364 -12.86 30.74 -0.44
CA LYS A 364 -14.11 31.48 -0.20
C LYS A 364 -14.68 31.16 1.18
N GLN A 365 -14.63 29.91 1.62
CA GLN A 365 -15.12 29.55 2.95
C GLN A 365 -14.26 30.17 4.05
N VAL A 366 -12.92 30.07 3.97
CA VAL A 366 -12.00 30.71 4.92
C VAL A 366 -12.18 32.23 4.95
N GLN A 367 -12.42 32.86 3.80
CA GLN A 367 -12.74 34.30 3.72
C GLN A 367 -14.00 34.65 4.54
N ARG A 368 -15.07 33.85 4.39
CA ARG A 368 -16.34 34.02 5.09
C ARG A 368 -16.17 33.83 6.60
N ASN A 369 -15.48 32.76 7.00
CA ASN A 369 -15.20 32.42 8.39
C ASN A 369 -14.44 33.57 9.09
N ARG A 370 -13.42 34.10 8.42
CA ARG A 370 -12.62 35.25 8.91
C ARG A 370 -13.30 36.61 8.71
N LYS A 371 -14.47 36.67 8.07
CA LYS A 371 -15.20 37.90 7.69
C LYS A 371 -14.32 38.89 6.90
N ALA A 372 -13.35 38.39 6.15
CA ALA A 372 -12.33 39.18 5.46
C ALA A 372 -12.76 39.53 4.01
N TRP A 373 -13.90 40.20 3.87
CA TRP A 373 -14.53 40.46 2.56
C TRP A 373 -13.71 41.37 1.64
N ASP A 374 -12.89 42.24 2.20
CA ASP A 374 -12.04 43.18 1.47
C ASP A 374 -10.69 42.56 1.03
N VAL A 375 -10.41 41.31 1.43
CA VAL A 375 -9.17 40.61 1.12
C VAL A 375 -9.39 39.69 -0.08
N ASP A 376 -8.50 39.74 -1.09
CA ASP A 376 -8.53 38.78 -2.20
C ASP A 376 -8.42 37.34 -1.66
N PRO A 377 -9.38 36.44 -1.95
CA PRO A 377 -9.31 35.04 -1.51
C PRO A 377 -7.99 34.34 -1.85
N LYS A 378 -7.30 34.73 -2.93
CA LYS A 378 -5.99 34.17 -3.31
C LYS A 378 -4.86 34.54 -2.36
N SER A 379 -4.98 35.64 -1.60
CA SER A 379 -3.97 36.05 -0.63
C SER A 379 -4.15 35.38 0.73
N LEU A 380 -5.28 34.73 0.99
CA LEU A 380 -5.51 33.96 2.21
C LEU A 380 -4.50 32.81 2.37
N PRO A 381 -4.22 32.34 3.61
CA PRO A 381 -3.27 31.27 3.88
C PRO A 381 -3.87 29.89 3.54
N VAL A 382 -4.29 29.71 2.29
CA VAL A 382 -4.78 28.45 1.74
C VAL A 382 -3.86 28.00 0.61
N TYR A 383 -3.21 26.85 0.81
CA TYR A 383 -2.18 26.31 -0.07
C TYR A 383 -2.63 25.01 -0.75
N GLY A 384 -2.30 24.84 -2.03
CA GLY A 384 -2.47 23.59 -2.77
C GLY A 384 -1.14 22.85 -2.89
N THR A 385 -1.02 21.66 -2.29
CA THR A 385 0.26 20.94 -2.16
C THR A 385 0.20 19.51 -2.72
N ILE A 386 1.36 18.98 -3.13
CA ILE A 386 1.51 17.60 -3.58
C ILE A 386 2.65 16.95 -2.80
N ALA A 387 2.37 16.39 -1.62
CA ALA A 387 3.38 15.72 -0.77
C ALA A 387 4.04 14.48 -1.42
N SER A 388 3.38 13.87 -2.41
CA SER A 388 3.94 12.74 -3.17
C SER A 388 4.94 13.16 -4.26
N LYS A 389 5.08 14.46 -4.54
CA LYS A 389 5.96 14.99 -5.57
C LYS A 389 7.21 15.56 -4.92
N PHE A 390 8.35 14.98 -5.29
CA PHE A 390 9.64 15.50 -4.85
C PHE A 390 9.81 16.97 -5.27
N ASN A 391 10.26 17.79 -4.32
CA ASN A 391 10.54 19.21 -4.51
C ASN A 391 9.34 20.00 -5.04
N ASP A 392 8.14 19.72 -4.52
CA ASP A 392 6.94 20.47 -4.85
C ASP A 392 7.05 21.95 -4.44
N ASP A 393 6.67 22.83 -5.36
CA ASP A 393 6.66 24.28 -5.22
C ASP A 393 5.48 24.78 -4.39
N GLY A 394 4.36 24.03 -4.37
CA GLY A 394 3.23 24.26 -3.46
C GLY A 394 3.63 24.05 -2.00
N ILE A 395 4.36 22.98 -1.68
CA ILE A 395 4.90 22.74 -0.32
C ILE A 395 5.91 23.82 0.05
N THR A 396 6.75 24.24 -0.89
CA THR A 396 7.72 25.32 -0.64
C THR A 396 7.01 26.64 -0.33
N ALA A 397 5.90 26.95 -1.01
CA ALA A 397 5.07 28.10 -0.66
C ALA A 397 4.46 28.00 0.74
N PHE A 398 3.92 26.81 1.08
CA PHE A 398 3.39 26.53 2.41
C PHE A 398 4.45 26.69 3.50
N TYR A 399 5.67 26.20 3.27
CA TYR A 399 6.82 26.36 4.18
C TYR A 399 7.11 27.84 4.48
N HIS A 400 7.21 28.68 3.45
CA HIS A 400 7.38 30.13 3.64
C HIS A 400 6.24 30.77 4.42
N GLY A 401 5.00 30.37 4.12
CA GLY A 401 3.81 30.82 4.85
C GLY A 401 3.83 30.43 6.33
N LEU A 402 4.37 29.25 6.66
CA LEU A 402 4.57 28.82 8.04
C LEU A 402 5.64 29.66 8.75
N LEU A 403 6.77 29.95 8.09
CA LEU A 403 7.79 30.83 8.68
C LEU A 403 7.25 32.23 8.97
N ASP A 404 6.47 32.79 8.05
CA ASP A 404 5.80 34.08 8.24
C ASP A 404 4.86 34.06 9.45
N LEU A 405 4.06 32.99 9.57
CA LEU A 405 3.14 32.81 10.68
C LEU A 405 3.86 32.67 12.03
N ILE A 406 4.98 31.94 12.06
CA ILE A 406 5.82 31.83 13.27
C ILE A 406 6.36 33.20 13.66
N SER A 407 6.87 33.98 12.69
CA SER A 407 7.35 35.33 12.94
C SER A 407 6.25 36.25 13.46
N GLU A 408 5.04 36.15 12.92
CA GLU A 408 3.89 36.96 13.33
C GLU A 408 3.42 36.62 14.76
N LYS A 409 3.25 35.32 15.07
CA LYS A 409 2.66 34.88 16.34
C LYS A 409 3.64 34.81 17.50
N LYS A 410 4.91 34.47 17.24
CA LYS A 410 5.91 34.19 18.28
C LYS A 410 7.06 35.19 18.28
N ASN A 411 7.11 36.11 17.32
CA ASN A 411 8.21 37.06 17.15
C ASN A 411 9.58 36.35 17.01
N ILE A 412 9.58 35.18 16.36
CA ILE A 412 10.76 34.36 16.07
C ILE A 412 10.99 34.41 14.56
N GLU A 413 12.11 34.98 14.13
CA GLU A 413 12.44 35.11 12.72
C GLU A 413 13.40 33.99 12.27
N PHE A 414 12.91 33.10 11.40
CA PHE A 414 13.75 32.11 10.72
C PHE A 414 14.10 32.61 9.32
N LYS A 415 15.40 32.82 9.07
CA LYS A 415 15.90 33.33 7.79
C LYS A 415 16.06 32.19 6.78
N SER A 416 15.11 32.08 5.86
CA SER A 416 15.16 31.13 4.75
C SER A 416 16.12 31.56 3.65
N SER A 417 16.94 30.62 3.18
CA SER A 417 17.75 30.70 1.96
C SER A 417 17.01 30.21 0.71
N ILE A 418 15.93 29.44 0.87
CA ILE A 418 15.08 28.99 -0.22
C ILE A 418 14.33 30.19 -0.83
N VAL A 419 14.30 30.27 -2.17
CA VAL A 419 13.59 31.33 -2.89
C VAL A 419 12.07 31.17 -2.72
N ARG A 420 11.37 32.29 -2.46
CA ARG A 420 9.90 32.31 -2.44
C ARG A 420 9.35 32.07 -3.84
N THR A 421 8.42 31.12 -3.96
CA THR A 421 7.87 30.69 -5.25
C THR A 421 6.88 31.70 -5.84
N GLY A 422 6.32 32.60 -5.02
CA GLY A 422 5.34 33.62 -5.46
C GLY A 422 3.95 33.05 -5.80
N ILE A 423 3.75 31.75 -5.60
CA ILE A 423 2.49 31.03 -5.82
C ILE A 423 2.06 30.37 -4.51
N LYS A 424 0.78 29.99 -4.39
CA LYS A 424 0.25 29.21 -3.25
C LYS A 424 -0.26 27.84 -3.66
N GLU A 425 -0.04 27.45 -4.91
CA GLU A 425 -0.57 26.24 -5.53
C GLU A 425 0.58 25.55 -6.26
N SER A 426 0.66 24.23 -6.17
CA SER A 426 1.60 23.45 -6.97
C SER A 426 1.37 23.72 -8.47
N SER A 427 2.42 24.11 -9.20
CA SER A 427 2.32 24.48 -10.61
C SER A 427 2.24 23.29 -11.57
N SER A 428 2.67 22.12 -11.15
CA SER A 428 2.83 20.95 -12.02
C SER A 428 2.18 19.71 -11.43
N LYS A 429 1.21 19.17 -12.15
CA LYS A 429 0.58 17.87 -11.91
C LYS A 429 1.29 16.86 -12.82
N THR A 430 2.17 16.04 -12.25
CA THR A 430 2.74 14.90 -13.00
C THR A 430 1.66 13.83 -13.10
N ILE A 431 0.97 13.78 -14.23
CA ILE A 431 -0.15 12.84 -14.46
C ILE A 431 0.37 11.65 -15.28
N ILE A 432 0.52 10.50 -14.64
CA ILE A 432 0.92 9.24 -15.33
C ILE A 432 -0.25 8.71 -16.18
N ILE A 433 -1.46 8.68 -15.60
CA ILE A 433 -2.69 8.23 -16.27
C ILE A 433 -3.64 9.43 -16.35
N PRO A 434 -3.97 9.92 -17.55
CA PRO A 434 -4.94 11.01 -17.73
C PRO A 434 -6.28 10.69 -17.07
N GLY A 435 -6.94 11.70 -16.51
CA GLY A 435 -8.22 11.50 -15.80
C GLY A 435 -9.31 10.84 -16.66
N GLU A 436 -9.30 11.06 -17.97
CA GLU A 436 -10.20 10.44 -18.95
C GLU A 436 -9.98 8.92 -19.11
N ARG A 437 -8.77 8.42 -18.81
CA ARG A 437 -8.38 7.00 -18.95
C ARG A 437 -8.38 6.25 -17.63
N THR A 438 -8.89 6.82 -16.54
CA THR A 438 -8.90 6.18 -15.21
C THR A 438 -9.59 4.81 -15.20
N ARG A 439 -10.54 4.56 -16.12
CA ARG A 439 -11.33 3.32 -16.22
C ARG A 439 -10.82 2.30 -17.25
N TYR A 440 -9.59 2.46 -17.77
CA TYR A 440 -9.04 1.59 -18.82
C TYR A 440 -9.09 0.08 -18.51
N LEU A 441 -8.89 -0.34 -17.25
CA LEU A 441 -9.02 -1.76 -16.88
C LEU A 441 -10.45 -2.28 -16.98
N ALA A 442 -11.46 -1.44 -16.74
CA ALA A 442 -12.86 -1.79 -16.95
C ALA A 442 -13.17 -1.92 -18.44
N GLU A 443 -12.65 -0.99 -19.26
CA GLU A 443 -12.77 -1.06 -20.73
C GLU A 443 -12.15 -2.35 -21.28
N ILE A 444 -10.98 -2.77 -20.77
CA ILE A 444 -10.34 -4.04 -21.13
C ILE A 444 -11.22 -5.23 -20.72
N ALA A 445 -11.75 -5.23 -19.49
CA ALA A 445 -12.61 -6.31 -19.01
C ALA A 445 -13.90 -6.43 -19.84
N ASP A 446 -14.52 -5.31 -20.18
CA ASP A 446 -15.74 -5.26 -20.99
C ASP A 446 -15.46 -5.70 -22.44
N CYS A 447 -14.31 -5.32 -23.00
CA CYS A 447 -13.86 -5.81 -24.31
C CYS A 447 -13.73 -7.35 -24.33
N VAL A 448 -13.11 -7.95 -23.32
CA VAL A 448 -12.96 -9.42 -23.21
C VAL A 448 -14.31 -10.11 -23.01
N ARG A 449 -15.19 -9.56 -22.16
CA ARG A 449 -16.55 -10.12 -21.98
C ARG A 449 -17.36 -10.04 -23.26
N GLN A 450 -17.33 -8.90 -23.95
CA GLN A 450 -18.01 -8.72 -25.22
C GLN A 450 -17.51 -9.70 -26.27
N TYR A 451 -16.19 -9.94 -26.33
CA TYR A 451 -15.61 -10.96 -27.20
C TYR A 451 -16.22 -12.35 -26.97
N HIS A 452 -16.38 -12.76 -25.71
CA HIS A 452 -16.99 -14.04 -25.35
C HIS A 452 -18.50 -14.09 -25.62
N THR A 453 -19.24 -13.00 -25.36
CA THR A 453 -20.66 -12.88 -25.68
C THR A 453 -20.89 -13.04 -27.17
N THR A 454 -20.19 -12.25 -28.01
CA THR A 454 -20.26 -12.36 -29.47
C THR A 454 -19.86 -13.76 -29.93
N THR A 455 -18.87 -14.40 -29.31
CA THR A 455 -18.50 -15.79 -29.63
C THR A 455 -19.67 -16.74 -29.40
N GLN A 456 -20.36 -16.62 -28.27
CA GLN A 456 -21.49 -17.47 -27.91
C GLN A 456 -22.71 -17.23 -28.82
N ASP A 457 -23.03 -15.97 -29.09
CA ASP A 457 -24.15 -15.59 -29.96
C ASP A 457 -23.95 -16.13 -31.38
N GLN A 458 -22.78 -15.86 -31.98
CA GLN A 458 -22.45 -16.32 -33.32
C GLN A 458 -22.31 -17.86 -33.40
N SER A 459 -21.78 -18.52 -32.36
CA SER A 459 -21.74 -19.99 -32.30
C SER A 459 -23.14 -20.62 -32.28
N THR A 460 -24.09 -19.97 -31.60
CA THR A 460 -25.47 -20.45 -31.49
C THR A 460 -26.21 -20.22 -32.81
N ALA A 461 -26.01 -19.05 -33.43
CA ALA A 461 -26.60 -18.71 -34.73
C ALA A 461 -26.16 -19.71 -35.82
N ILE A 462 -24.85 -19.97 -35.96
CA ILE A 462 -24.36 -20.90 -36.99
C ILE A 462 -24.75 -22.35 -36.73
N ARG A 463 -24.80 -22.77 -35.46
CA ARG A 463 -25.32 -24.09 -35.08
C ARG A 463 -26.79 -24.25 -35.44
N HIS A 464 -27.60 -23.22 -35.18
CA HIS A 464 -29.01 -23.23 -35.51
C HIS A 464 -29.24 -23.34 -37.03
N GLN A 465 -28.54 -22.52 -37.82
CA GLN A 465 -28.56 -22.62 -39.30
C GLN A 465 -28.16 -24.01 -39.79
N TRP A 466 -27.11 -24.59 -39.20
CA TRP A 466 -26.62 -25.92 -39.53
C TRP A 466 -27.65 -27.02 -39.23
N HIS A 467 -28.27 -27.01 -38.03
CA HIS A 467 -29.31 -27.98 -37.68
C HIS A 467 -30.51 -27.95 -38.63
N LEU A 468 -30.97 -26.75 -39.01
CA LEU A 468 -32.07 -26.61 -39.98
C LEU A 468 -31.68 -27.14 -41.37
N THR A 469 -30.44 -26.89 -41.80
CA THR A 469 -29.91 -27.35 -43.08
C THR A 469 -29.80 -28.89 -43.13
N GLU A 470 -29.27 -29.51 -42.09
CA GLU A 470 -29.16 -30.98 -42.01
C GLU A 470 -30.54 -31.66 -41.92
N ALA A 471 -31.49 -31.03 -41.21
CA ALA A 471 -32.87 -31.51 -41.16
C ALA A 471 -33.53 -31.46 -42.55
N LEU A 472 -33.38 -30.35 -43.28
CA LEU A 472 -33.87 -30.20 -44.65
C LEU A 472 -33.28 -31.29 -45.56
N LYS A 473 -31.95 -31.44 -45.54
CA LYS A 473 -31.25 -32.46 -46.33
C LYS A 473 -31.75 -33.88 -46.04
N THR A 474 -31.94 -34.21 -44.76
CA THR A 474 -32.48 -35.53 -44.35
C THR A 474 -33.90 -35.77 -44.86
N LEU A 475 -34.72 -34.71 -44.95
CA LEU A 475 -36.07 -34.78 -45.49
C LEU A 475 -36.08 -34.93 -47.02
N GLU A 476 -35.17 -34.24 -47.72
CA GLU A 476 -34.98 -34.30 -49.17
C GLU A 476 -34.41 -35.66 -49.62
N ASP A 477 -33.39 -36.18 -48.93
CA ASP A 477 -32.71 -37.45 -49.25
C ASP A 477 -33.64 -38.68 -49.18
N LYS A 478 -34.74 -38.60 -48.43
CA LYS A 478 -35.73 -39.69 -48.34
C LYS A 478 -36.62 -39.85 -49.58
N GLY A 479 -36.61 -38.89 -50.52
CA GLY A 479 -37.23 -39.05 -51.84
C GLY A 479 -38.68 -39.56 -51.82
N TRP A 480 -39.58 -38.87 -51.12
CA TRP A 480 -40.97 -39.31 -50.98
C TRP A 480 -41.73 -39.15 -52.32
N GLU A 481 -42.24 -40.24 -52.92
CA GLU A 481 -43.14 -40.18 -54.08
C GLU A 481 -44.55 -39.70 -53.67
N ASP A 482 -45.29 -39.01 -54.55
CA ASP A 482 -46.58 -38.38 -54.22
C ASP A 482 -47.63 -39.36 -53.67
N LYS A 483 -47.62 -40.63 -54.11
CA LYS A 483 -48.53 -41.67 -53.59
C LYS A 483 -48.19 -42.15 -52.18
N GLU A 484 -46.92 -42.10 -51.78
CA GLU A 484 -46.50 -42.46 -50.42
C GLU A 484 -46.77 -41.33 -49.41
N ARG A 485 -46.84 -40.08 -49.89
CA ARG A 485 -47.14 -38.90 -49.07
C ARG A 485 -48.60 -38.89 -48.58
N GLU A 486 -49.55 -39.25 -49.44
CA GLU A 486 -50.98 -39.31 -49.08
C GLU A 486 -51.29 -40.42 -48.07
N GLY A 487 -50.67 -41.60 -48.21
CA GLY A 487 -50.90 -42.76 -47.34
C GLY A 487 -50.33 -42.63 -45.91
N LYS A 488 -49.44 -41.66 -45.67
CA LYS A 488 -48.80 -41.41 -44.37
C LYS A 488 -49.15 -40.05 -43.74
N GLY A 489 -50.10 -39.31 -44.33
CA GLY A 489 -50.52 -37.99 -43.82
C GLY A 489 -49.51 -36.86 -44.04
N LEU A 490 -48.65 -36.97 -45.06
CA LEU A 490 -47.56 -36.03 -45.37
C LEU A 490 -47.89 -35.09 -46.54
N SER A 491 -49.17 -34.81 -46.79
CA SER A 491 -49.63 -33.95 -47.89
C SER A 491 -49.10 -32.50 -47.83
N GLN A 492 -48.77 -32.01 -46.62
CA GLN A 492 -48.22 -30.68 -46.38
C GLN A 492 -46.69 -30.60 -46.44
N LEU A 493 -46.01 -31.71 -46.76
CA LEU A 493 -44.55 -31.77 -46.76
C LEU A 493 -43.88 -30.73 -47.69
N PRO A 494 -44.37 -30.46 -48.93
CA PRO A 494 -43.78 -29.42 -49.78
C PRO A 494 -43.84 -28.01 -49.17
N GLU A 495 -44.95 -27.66 -48.53
CA GLU A 495 -45.11 -26.38 -47.83
C GLU A 495 -44.19 -26.28 -46.62
N ALA A 496 -44.03 -27.39 -45.88
CA ALA A 496 -43.09 -27.47 -44.77
C ALA A 496 -41.64 -27.30 -45.24
N LEU A 497 -41.24 -27.90 -46.37
CA LEU A 497 -39.89 -27.75 -46.93
C LEU A 497 -39.58 -26.32 -47.35
N GLU A 498 -40.53 -25.61 -47.96
CA GLU A 498 -40.36 -24.18 -48.27
C GLU A 498 -40.23 -23.33 -46.99
N LYS A 499 -41.06 -23.60 -45.97
CA LYS A 499 -40.91 -22.97 -44.64
C LYS A 499 -39.55 -23.27 -43.98
N PHE A 500 -38.99 -24.47 -44.20
CA PHE A 500 -37.63 -24.81 -43.74
C PHE A 500 -36.57 -23.99 -44.49
N LYS A 501 -36.70 -23.79 -45.81
CA LYS A 501 -35.77 -22.96 -46.59
C LYS A 501 -35.82 -21.49 -46.16
N GLU A 502 -37.03 -20.96 -45.92
CA GLU A 502 -37.22 -19.62 -45.35
C GLU A 502 -36.55 -19.51 -43.97
N ALA A 503 -36.80 -20.48 -43.07
CA ALA A 503 -36.18 -20.51 -41.75
C ALA A 503 -34.64 -20.62 -41.79
N ILE A 504 -34.07 -21.32 -42.78
CA ILE A 504 -32.62 -21.38 -43.00
C ILE A 504 -32.07 -20.03 -43.46
N ALA A 505 -32.77 -19.33 -44.37
CA ALA A 505 -32.39 -18.00 -44.82
C ALA A 505 -32.42 -16.98 -43.67
N ASP A 506 -33.47 -17.03 -42.86
CA ASP A 506 -33.61 -16.20 -41.66
C ASP A 506 -32.52 -16.49 -40.64
N ALA A 507 -32.26 -17.77 -40.32
CA ALA A 507 -31.17 -18.16 -39.42
C ALA A 507 -29.80 -17.75 -39.97
N GLY A 508 -29.60 -17.82 -41.28
CA GLY A 508 -28.38 -17.38 -41.97
C GLY A 508 -28.16 -15.88 -41.89
N SER A 509 -29.23 -15.06 -41.89
CA SER A 509 -29.12 -13.60 -41.74
C SER A 509 -28.56 -13.17 -40.38
N CYS A 510 -28.64 -14.04 -39.36
CA CYS A 510 -28.11 -13.82 -38.03
C CYS A 510 -26.62 -14.23 -37.90
N VAL A 511 -26.04 -14.86 -38.92
CA VAL A 511 -24.63 -15.27 -38.95
C VAL A 511 -23.80 -14.20 -39.66
N GLU A 512 -22.79 -13.69 -38.96
CA GLU A 512 -21.87 -12.70 -39.53
C GLU A 512 -20.89 -13.32 -40.55
N ASP A 513 -20.46 -12.52 -41.54
CA ASP A 513 -19.49 -12.96 -42.55
C ASP A 513 -18.15 -13.42 -41.93
N GLU A 514 -17.70 -12.75 -40.86
CA GLU A 514 -16.50 -13.14 -40.11
C GLU A 514 -16.64 -14.54 -39.50
N THR A 515 -17.84 -14.96 -39.10
CA THR A 515 -18.12 -16.31 -38.59
C THR A 515 -17.91 -17.35 -39.68
N HIS A 516 -18.44 -17.11 -40.89
CA HIS A 516 -18.19 -17.99 -42.03
C HIS A 516 -16.71 -18.03 -42.44
N GLN A 517 -16.02 -16.90 -42.38
CA GLN A 517 -14.58 -16.85 -42.64
C GLN A 517 -13.79 -17.66 -41.61
N THR A 518 -14.11 -17.53 -40.33
CA THR A 518 -13.46 -18.27 -39.24
C THR A 518 -13.60 -19.80 -39.42
N ILE A 519 -14.75 -20.28 -39.90
CA ILE A 519 -14.96 -21.70 -40.21
C ILE A 519 -14.14 -22.15 -41.43
N LYS A 520 -13.99 -21.30 -42.45
CA LYS A 520 -13.08 -21.59 -43.58
C LYS A 520 -11.62 -21.65 -43.11
N GLU A 521 -11.24 -20.76 -42.21
CA GLU A 521 -9.91 -20.73 -41.60
C GLU A 521 -9.64 -21.96 -40.74
N PHE A 522 -10.63 -22.45 -39.98
CA PHE A 522 -10.55 -23.72 -39.24
C PHE A 522 -10.17 -24.87 -40.15
N ASN A 523 -10.88 -25.03 -41.26
CA ASN A 523 -10.62 -26.10 -42.24
C ASN A 523 -9.24 -25.95 -42.90
N THR A 524 -8.85 -24.71 -43.21
CA THR A 524 -7.53 -24.40 -43.79
C THR A 524 -6.41 -24.74 -42.81
N CYS A 525 -6.55 -24.37 -41.53
CA CYS A 525 -5.57 -24.66 -40.49
C CYS A 525 -5.50 -26.16 -40.17
N LYS A 526 -6.64 -26.84 -40.07
CA LYS A 526 -6.70 -28.29 -39.88
C LYS A 526 -5.97 -29.03 -41.01
N ASN A 527 -6.17 -28.62 -42.26
CA ASN A 527 -5.44 -29.18 -43.41
C ASN A 527 -3.94 -28.85 -43.36
N ARG A 528 -3.56 -27.62 -42.97
CA ARG A 528 -2.16 -27.20 -42.84
C ARG A 528 -1.42 -28.03 -41.80
N PHE A 529 -1.99 -28.17 -40.61
CA PHE A 529 -1.38 -28.88 -39.49
C PHE A 529 -1.57 -30.41 -39.55
N GLY A 530 -2.39 -30.92 -40.49
CA GLY A 530 -2.50 -32.35 -40.79
C GLY A 530 -1.42 -32.89 -41.72
N LYS A 531 -0.57 -32.02 -42.30
CA LYS A 531 0.58 -32.43 -43.13
C LYS A 531 1.75 -32.95 -42.29
N ASP A 532 2.71 -33.61 -42.93
CA ASP A 532 3.91 -34.14 -42.27
C ASP A 532 4.88 -33.03 -41.82
N GLU A 533 4.92 -31.93 -42.58
CA GLU A 533 5.79 -30.79 -42.35
C GLU A 533 5.02 -29.47 -42.45
N LEU A 534 5.35 -28.54 -41.58
CA LEU A 534 4.94 -27.15 -41.65
C LEU A 534 6.00 -26.36 -42.41
N VAL A 535 5.61 -25.81 -43.57
CA VAL A 535 6.47 -24.98 -44.42
C VAL A 535 6.08 -23.52 -44.26
N TYR A 536 7.03 -22.65 -43.91
CA TYR A 536 6.82 -21.21 -43.87
C TYR A 536 8.06 -20.45 -44.33
N THR A 537 7.85 -19.26 -44.91
CA THR A 537 8.94 -18.44 -45.47
C THR A 537 9.19 -17.22 -44.59
N VAL A 538 10.44 -16.99 -44.19
CA VAL A 538 10.87 -15.78 -43.47
C VAL A 538 12.02 -15.15 -44.23
N ARG A 539 11.88 -13.90 -44.67
CA ARG A 539 12.92 -13.15 -45.42
C ARG A 539 13.49 -13.96 -46.60
N ASP A 540 12.59 -14.48 -47.45
CA ASP A 540 12.90 -15.30 -48.64
C ASP A 540 13.62 -16.63 -48.38
N LYS A 541 13.66 -17.10 -47.13
CA LYS A 541 14.14 -18.44 -46.75
C LYS A 541 12.98 -19.34 -46.33
N GLU A 542 12.90 -20.52 -46.94
CA GLU A 542 11.92 -21.55 -46.61
C GLU A 542 12.38 -22.38 -45.42
N PHE A 543 11.55 -22.46 -44.38
CA PHE A 543 11.76 -23.29 -43.20
C PHE A 543 10.76 -24.43 -43.20
N LYS A 544 11.25 -25.67 -43.01
CA LYS A 544 10.45 -26.88 -42.90
C LYS A 544 10.56 -27.43 -41.49
N LEU A 545 9.45 -27.50 -40.77
CA LEU A 545 9.40 -28.04 -39.41
C LEU A 545 8.55 -29.32 -39.40
N PRO A 546 9.06 -30.44 -38.86
CA PRO A 546 8.28 -31.67 -38.78
C PRO A 546 7.12 -31.46 -37.80
N LEU A 547 5.91 -31.88 -38.20
CA LEU A 547 4.69 -31.79 -37.38
C LEU A 547 4.44 -33.03 -36.53
N PHE A 548 5.29 -34.05 -36.65
CA PHE A 548 5.21 -35.28 -35.88
C PHE A 548 6.56 -35.65 -35.27
N SER A 549 6.52 -36.32 -34.13
CA SER A 549 7.65 -37.04 -33.54
C SER A 549 7.36 -38.54 -33.58
N LYS A 550 8.41 -39.35 -33.75
CA LYS A 550 8.29 -40.81 -33.78
C LYS A 550 8.70 -41.37 -32.41
N SER A 551 7.82 -42.16 -31.78
CA SER A 551 8.12 -42.84 -30.52
C SER A 551 9.07 -44.03 -30.70
N LEU A 552 9.58 -44.58 -29.58
CA LEU A 552 10.36 -45.82 -29.58
C LEU A 552 9.56 -47.00 -30.17
N SER A 553 8.24 -47.05 -29.94
CA SER A 553 7.32 -48.04 -30.54
C SER A 553 6.90 -47.70 -31.98
N HIS A 554 7.58 -46.73 -32.61
CA HIS A 554 7.32 -46.26 -33.97
C HIS A 554 5.97 -45.56 -34.20
N SER A 555 5.24 -45.22 -33.14
CA SER A 555 4.01 -44.43 -33.23
C SER A 555 4.33 -43.00 -33.67
N LYS A 556 3.51 -42.47 -34.57
CA LYS A 556 3.62 -41.09 -35.07
C LYS A 556 2.79 -40.17 -34.18
N ILE A 557 3.46 -39.39 -33.32
CA ILE A 557 2.84 -38.50 -32.34
C ILE A 557 2.76 -37.08 -32.92
N PRO A 558 1.57 -36.49 -33.07
CA PRO A 558 1.44 -35.13 -33.59
C PRO A 558 1.96 -34.11 -32.58
N LYS A 559 2.68 -33.09 -33.05
CA LYS A 559 3.07 -31.92 -32.23
C LYS A 559 1.88 -31.02 -31.91
N ILE A 560 0.86 -31.02 -32.78
CA ILE A 560 -0.40 -30.29 -32.60
C ILE A 560 -1.54 -31.30 -32.81
N SER A 561 -2.32 -31.55 -31.77
CA SER A 561 -3.51 -32.41 -31.87
C SER A 561 -4.65 -31.64 -32.57
N LEU A 562 -5.21 -32.22 -33.63
CA LEU A 562 -6.27 -31.57 -34.41
C LEU A 562 -7.64 -31.85 -33.80
N PRO A 563 -8.49 -30.84 -33.61
CA PRO A 563 -9.87 -31.04 -33.18
C PRO A 563 -10.69 -31.83 -34.20
N GLN A 564 -11.53 -32.75 -33.70
CA GLN A 564 -12.41 -33.60 -34.49
C GLN A 564 -13.86 -33.09 -34.53
N PHE A 565 -14.09 -31.82 -34.20
CA PHE A 565 -15.42 -31.21 -34.20
C PHE A 565 -16.07 -31.25 -35.59
N ILE A 566 -17.32 -31.70 -35.63
CA ILE A 566 -18.17 -31.69 -36.83
C ILE A 566 -19.10 -30.47 -36.80
N ASP A 567 -19.64 -30.14 -35.63
CA ASP A 567 -20.52 -28.99 -35.42
C ASP A 567 -19.79 -27.66 -35.69
N PRO A 568 -20.25 -26.82 -36.64
CA PRO A 568 -19.65 -25.52 -36.92
C PRO A 568 -19.72 -24.57 -35.72
N GLY A 569 -20.71 -24.70 -34.82
CA GLY A 569 -20.76 -23.93 -33.58
C GLY A 569 -19.58 -24.23 -32.64
N GLU A 570 -19.21 -25.51 -32.49
CA GLU A 570 -18.02 -25.92 -31.73
C GLU A 570 -16.72 -25.50 -32.42
N GLN A 571 -16.64 -25.64 -33.74
CA GLN A 571 -15.48 -25.19 -34.52
C GLN A 571 -15.24 -23.68 -34.35
N TYR A 572 -16.28 -22.87 -34.47
CA TYR A 572 -16.20 -21.42 -34.28
C TYR A 572 -15.80 -21.06 -32.85
N THR A 573 -16.46 -21.67 -31.87
CA THR A 573 -16.17 -21.45 -30.44
C THR A 573 -14.71 -21.76 -30.13
N TRP A 574 -14.19 -22.90 -30.63
CA TRP A 574 -12.81 -23.31 -30.41
C TRP A 574 -11.82 -22.36 -31.10
N MET A 575 -12.07 -21.97 -32.35
CA MET A 575 -11.22 -21.01 -33.08
C MET A 575 -11.13 -19.65 -32.38
N ARG A 576 -12.22 -19.20 -31.75
CA ARG A 576 -12.23 -17.91 -31.04
C ARG A 576 -11.67 -18.00 -29.62
N LYS A 577 -11.86 -19.10 -28.90
CA LYS A 577 -11.39 -19.21 -27.51
C LYS A 577 -9.94 -19.69 -27.39
N GLU A 578 -9.55 -20.65 -28.22
CA GLU A 578 -8.32 -21.40 -28.01
C GLU A 578 -7.39 -21.41 -29.23
N ASN A 579 -7.96 -21.59 -30.43
CA ASN A 579 -7.31 -21.65 -31.74
C ASN A 579 -6.05 -22.57 -31.81
N PHE A 580 -5.54 -22.75 -33.02
CA PHE A 580 -4.23 -23.32 -33.23
C PHE A 580 -3.13 -22.37 -32.74
N ALA A 581 -2.06 -22.92 -32.16
CA ALA A 581 -0.90 -22.13 -31.74
C ALA A 581 -0.39 -21.21 -32.86
N GLY A 582 0.02 -20.00 -32.51
CA GLY A 582 0.43 -18.95 -33.45
C GLY A 582 -0.72 -18.21 -34.14
N ASN A 583 -1.97 -18.43 -33.74
CA ASN A 583 -3.14 -17.70 -34.26
C ASN A 583 -3.93 -17.09 -33.09
N PHE A 584 -4.56 -15.94 -33.32
CA PHE A 584 -5.35 -15.23 -32.30
C PHE A 584 -6.48 -16.14 -31.76
N PRO A 585 -6.74 -16.16 -30.43
CA PRO A 585 -6.20 -15.29 -29.38
C PRO A 585 -4.88 -15.78 -28.74
N TYR A 586 -4.18 -16.71 -29.38
CA TYR A 586 -2.88 -17.24 -28.95
C TYR A 586 -2.90 -18.03 -27.63
N THR A 587 -4.06 -18.55 -27.23
CA THR A 587 -4.23 -19.34 -26.00
C THR A 587 -3.31 -20.57 -25.99
N ALA A 588 -3.15 -21.24 -27.12
CA ALA A 588 -2.24 -22.39 -27.26
C ALA A 588 -0.76 -22.00 -27.47
N GLY A 589 -0.45 -20.70 -27.45
CA GLY A 589 0.90 -20.15 -27.64
C GLY A 589 0.98 -19.15 -28.78
N VAL A 590 1.89 -18.18 -28.66
CA VAL A 590 2.10 -17.11 -29.65
C VAL A 590 2.84 -17.57 -30.91
N PHE A 591 3.46 -18.75 -30.88
CA PHE A 591 4.18 -19.34 -32.02
C PHE A 591 3.51 -20.64 -32.48
N PRO A 592 3.52 -20.96 -33.79
CA PRO A 592 2.93 -22.20 -34.30
C PRO A 592 3.54 -23.48 -33.73
N LEU A 593 4.85 -23.47 -33.48
CA LEU A 593 5.59 -24.58 -32.87
C LEU A 593 6.63 -24.02 -31.90
N LYS A 594 7.01 -24.82 -30.89
CA LYS A 594 8.17 -24.53 -30.05
C LYS A 594 9.43 -24.49 -30.92
N ARG A 595 10.41 -23.67 -30.53
CA ARG A 595 11.74 -23.66 -31.14
C ARG A 595 12.37 -25.04 -31.02
N ALA A 596 13.09 -25.47 -32.06
CA ALA A 596 13.77 -26.77 -32.10
C ALA A 596 15.23 -26.66 -31.65
N ASP A 597 15.76 -25.45 -31.63
CA ASP A 597 17.16 -25.08 -31.41
C ASP A 597 17.42 -24.46 -30.03
N GLU A 598 16.38 -24.05 -29.30
CA GLU A 598 16.50 -23.39 -28.01
C GLU A 598 15.39 -23.85 -27.05
N ASP A 599 15.79 -24.43 -25.91
CA ASP A 599 14.88 -24.74 -24.81
C ASP A 599 14.52 -23.45 -24.06
N PRO A 600 13.29 -23.34 -23.52
CA PRO A 600 12.87 -22.17 -22.74
C PRO A 600 13.56 -22.09 -21.36
N THR A 601 14.42 -23.05 -21.04
CA THR A 601 15.10 -23.15 -19.75
C THR A 601 15.97 -21.93 -19.51
N ARG A 602 15.59 -21.14 -18.51
CA ARG A 602 16.39 -20.04 -17.98
C ARG A 602 16.68 -20.34 -16.52
N MET A 603 17.92 -20.72 -16.24
CA MET A 603 18.36 -20.90 -14.85
C MET A 603 18.68 -19.52 -14.29
N PHE A 604 18.10 -19.19 -13.14
CA PHE A 604 18.55 -18.05 -12.35
C PHE A 604 19.85 -18.45 -11.64
N ALA A 605 20.92 -17.73 -11.90
CA ALA A 605 22.21 -17.86 -11.23
C ALA A 605 22.64 -16.46 -10.75
N GLY A 606 23.29 -16.41 -9.59
CA GLY A 606 23.68 -15.17 -8.92
C GLY A 606 24.14 -15.46 -7.50
N GLU A 607 25.44 -15.70 -7.34
CA GLU A 607 26.10 -15.86 -6.04
C GLU A 607 27.49 -15.22 -6.13
N GLY A 608 27.95 -14.59 -5.05
CA GLY A 608 29.26 -13.95 -5.00
C GLY A 608 29.38 -12.67 -5.85
N GLY A 609 30.58 -12.41 -6.36
CA GLY A 609 30.84 -11.27 -7.23
C GLY A 609 30.59 -11.58 -8.72
N PRO A 610 30.80 -10.61 -9.63
CA PRO A 610 30.62 -10.81 -11.07
C PRO A 610 31.50 -11.89 -11.71
N LYS A 611 32.50 -12.42 -10.99
CA LYS A 611 33.33 -13.55 -11.46
C LYS A 611 32.78 -14.91 -11.04
N ASP A 612 31.98 -14.94 -9.97
CA ASP A 612 31.44 -16.15 -9.35
C ASP A 612 30.05 -16.48 -9.91
N THR A 613 29.29 -15.45 -10.30
CA THR A 613 28.03 -15.53 -11.05
C THR A 613 28.28 -15.85 -12.53
#